data_AF-A0A818L017-F1
#
_entry.id   AF-A0A818L017-F1
#
_cell.length_a   1.000
_cell.length_b   1.000
_cell.length_c   1.000
_cell.angle_alpha   90.00
_cell.angle_beta   90.00
_cell.angle_gamma   90.00
#
_symmetry.space_group_name_H-M   'P 1'
#
loop_
_entity.id
_entity.type
_entity.pdbx_description
1 polymer ?
#
loop_
_entity_poly.entity_id
_entity_poly.type
_entity_poly.pdbx_seq_one_letter_code
_entity_poly.pdbx_strand_id
1 'polypeptide(L)'
;MGYLTRLQMDFIDMRNVQDEKYKWILHTMDHFTKFSWAYSLKSKEVKSVADKLLQQFYSFGAPRILQSDNGKEFVAKVIKELKTSWIDLTIINGRSQNSQTHAFVEHNNQILKLTLYKWIQLNNCKNWSKGLAQVVYSINSSSTQSIKITPYEKVFGPKSSYDIDMWQVLSTQDVVNEEDLPQDVIDKLKEYENQTNVVETTTLLNIKNSLTSLSLVPQISLDLTLPTVLSSKIHMSHQMKNKQRSELLANEQIESNDTEKESNSRKAYSMRNNQRLRSETEAMDMTITFKRRKLFHDALHQY
;
A
#
# COMPACT_ATOMS: atom_id res chain seq x y z
N MET A 1 -21.47 10.81 -1.41
CA MET A 1 -20.61 10.13 -2.40
C MET A 1 -19.64 9.28 -1.61
N GLY A 2 -19.48 8.00 -1.93
CA GLY A 2 -18.56 7.11 -1.21
C GLY A 2 -17.23 6.93 -1.93
N TYR A 3 -16.32 6.15 -1.34
CA TYR A 3 -15.05 5.75 -1.96
C TYR A 3 -15.26 5.23 -3.38
N LEU A 4 -14.40 5.65 -4.32
CA LEU A 4 -14.40 5.30 -5.74
C LEU A 4 -15.73 5.54 -6.47
N THR A 5 -16.59 6.41 -5.95
CA THR A 5 -17.75 6.85 -6.73
C THR A 5 -17.29 7.72 -7.91
N ARG A 6 -16.25 8.53 -7.71
CA ARG A 6 -15.70 9.42 -8.73
C ARG A 6 -14.18 9.50 -8.60
N LEU A 7 -13.49 9.09 -9.64
CA LEU A 7 -12.06 9.26 -9.80
C LEU A 7 -11.78 10.37 -10.80
N GLN A 8 -10.93 11.30 -10.40
CA GLN A 8 -10.37 12.30 -11.29
C GLN A 8 -8.98 11.86 -11.74
N MET A 9 -8.65 12.06 -13.02
CA MET A 9 -7.32 11.87 -13.56
C MET A 9 -6.84 13.12 -14.29
N ASP A 10 -5.57 13.45 -14.10
CA ASP A 10 -4.92 14.55 -14.81
C ASP A 10 -3.43 14.26 -15.06
N PHE A 11 -2.81 15.07 -15.93
CA PHE A 11 -1.41 14.98 -16.28
C PHE A 11 -0.60 16.13 -15.74
N ILE A 12 0.43 15.78 -14.98
CA ILE A 12 1.47 16.71 -14.56
C ILE A 12 2.64 16.64 -15.55
N ASP A 13 3.00 17.81 -16.09
CA ASP A 13 4.17 17.98 -16.96
C ASP A 13 5.47 18.01 -16.17
N MET A 14 6.36 17.06 -16.46
CA MET A 14 7.69 16.93 -15.87
C MET A 14 8.81 17.08 -16.91
N ARG A 15 8.51 17.61 -18.11
CA ARG A 15 9.49 17.71 -19.21
C ARG A 15 10.71 18.56 -18.90
N ASN A 16 10.60 19.51 -17.97
CA ASN A 16 11.72 20.36 -17.54
C ASN A 16 12.66 19.66 -16.54
N VAL A 17 12.20 18.56 -15.93
CA VAL A 17 12.94 17.81 -14.92
C VAL A 17 12.80 16.32 -15.23
N GLN A 18 13.16 15.91 -16.45
CA GLN A 18 12.94 14.53 -16.90
C GLN A 18 13.79 13.53 -16.09
N ASP A 19 13.18 12.40 -15.80
CA ASP A 19 13.85 11.22 -15.27
C ASP A 19 13.93 10.18 -16.40
N GLU A 20 15.09 10.10 -17.04
CA GLU A 20 15.33 9.29 -18.24
C GLU A 20 14.27 9.53 -19.34
N LYS A 21 13.34 8.58 -19.52
CA LYS A 21 12.27 8.62 -20.52
C LYS A 21 10.94 9.12 -19.96
N TYR A 22 10.82 9.30 -18.64
CA TYR A 22 9.60 9.74 -17.99
C TYR A 22 9.46 11.26 -18.06
N LYS A 23 8.36 11.71 -18.66
CA LYS A 23 8.09 13.11 -18.99
C LYS A 23 6.81 13.62 -18.36
N TRP A 24 5.96 12.71 -17.90
CA TRP A 24 4.63 13.02 -17.41
C TRP A 24 4.36 12.22 -16.13
N ILE A 25 3.48 12.74 -15.31
CA ILE A 25 2.87 12.00 -14.21
C ILE A 25 1.37 11.93 -14.49
N LEU A 26 0.81 10.72 -14.51
CA LEU A 26 -0.64 10.52 -14.39
C LEU A 26 -0.97 10.58 -12.91
N HIS A 27 -1.64 11.64 -12.49
CA HIS A 27 -2.17 11.78 -11.15
C HIS A 27 -3.65 11.40 -11.17
N THR A 28 -4.06 10.49 -10.31
CA THR A 28 -5.47 10.18 -10.08
C THR A 28 -5.83 10.39 -8.62
N MET A 29 -7.06 10.83 -8.38
CA MET A 29 -7.55 11.12 -7.04
C MET A 29 -8.99 10.69 -6.88
N ASP A 30 -9.29 9.99 -5.78
CA ASP A 30 -10.67 9.78 -5.36
C ASP A 30 -11.28 11.07 -4.80
N HIS A 31 -12.40 11.49 -5.37
CA HIS A 31 -13.00 12.77 -5.01
C HIS A 31 -13.55 12.80 -3.58
N PHE A 32 -13.92 11.65 -3.00
CA PHE A 32 -14.50 11.60 -1.67
C PHE A 32 -13.43 11.53 -0.58
N THR A 33 -12.49 10.59 -0.68
CA THR A 33 -11.45 10.36 0.32
C THR A 33 -10.25 11.29 0.16
N LYS A 34 -10.10 11.90 -1.02
CA LYS A 34 -8.92 12.66 -1.46
C LYS A 34 -7.66 11.80 -1.58
N PHE A 35 -7.82 10.48 -1.56
CA PHE A 35 -6.72 9.56 -1.73
C PHE A 35 -6.17 9.66 -3.15
N SER A 36 -4.85 9.80 -3.23
CA SER A 36 -4.13 10.08 -4.47
C SER A 36 -3.32 8.86 -4.92
N TRP A 37 -3.24 8.66 -6.22
CA TRP A 37 -2.32 7.73 -6.87
C TRP A 37 -1.55 8.49 -7.96
N ALA A 38 -0.27 8.20 -8.14
CA ALA A 38 0.49 8.82 -9.21
C ALA A 38 1.40 7.81 -9.90
N TYR A 39 1.48 7.90 -11.22
CA TYR A 39 2.30 7.02 -12.05
C TYR A 39 3.16 7.82 -13.00
N SER A 40 4.45 7.48 -13.07
CA SER A 40 5.36 8.03 -14.08
C SER A 40 5.02 7.50 -15.46
N LEU A 41 4.95 8.40 -16.44
CA LEU A 41 4.58 8.11 -17.83
C LEU A 41 5.62 8.66 -18.81
N LYS A 42 5.88 7.89 -19.87
CA LYS A 42 6.77 8.28 -20.98
C LYS A 42 6.03 9.15 -22.01
N SER A 43 4.76 8.83 -22.26
CA SER A 43 3.84 9.59 -23.13
C SER A 43 2.43 9.62 -22.53
N LYS A 44 1.57 10.50 -23.05
CA LYS A 44 0.14 10.58 -22.69
C LYS A 44 -0.75 9.67 -23.55
N GLU A 45 -0.17 8.67 -24.19
CA GLU A 45 -0.92 7.75 -25.05
C GLU A 45 -1.98 7.00 -24.26
N VAL A 46 -3.15 6.83 -24.88
CA VAL A 46 -4.34 6.21 -24.27
C VAL A 46 -4.00 4.84 -23.68
N LYS A 47 -3.24 4.02 -24.40
CA LYS A 47 -2.79 2.69 -23.94
C LYS A 47 -1.94 2.76 -22.67
N SER A 48 -0.92 3.62 -22.67
CA SER A 48 -0.04 3.79 -21.50
C SER A 48 -0.80 4.29 -20.27
N VAL A 49 -1.86 5.08 -20.46
CA VAL A 49 -2.73 5.57 -19.38
C VAL A 49 -3.65 4.44 -18.88
N ALA A 50 -4.27 3.71 -19.81
CA ALA A 50 -5.14 2.58 -19.50
C ALA A 50 -4.40 1.49 -18.72
N ASP A 51 -3.17 1.15 -19.09
CA ASP A 51 -2.34 0.16 -18.39
C ASP A 51 -2.15 0.52 -16.90
N LYS A 52 -1.89 1.80 -16.61
CA LYS A 52 -1.72 2.27 -15.22
C LYS A 52 -3.03 2.32 -14.45
N LEU A 53 -4.12 2.71 -15.10
CA LEU A 53 -5.45 2.66 -14.50
C LEU A 53 -5.91 1.22 -14.22
N LEU A 54 -5.65 0.26 -15.11
CA LEU A 54 -5.94 -1.16 -14.85
C LEU A 54 -5.19 -1.68 -13.64
N GLN A 55 -3.88 -1.38 -13.54
CA GLN A 55 -3.09 -1.73 -12.37
C GLN A 55 -3.74 -1.20 -11.08
N GLN A 56 -4.17 0.06 -11.09
CA GLN A 56 -4.89 0.64 -9.96
C GLN A 56 -6.23 -0.07 -9.68
N PHE A 57 -7.03 -0.31 -10.72
CA PHE A 57 -8.38 -0.83 -10.57
C PHE A 57 -8.40 -2.28 -10.10
N TYR A 58 -7.41 -3.10 -10.49
CA TYR A 58 -7.27 -4.45 -9.98
C TYR A 58 -6.85 -4.48 -8.51
N SER A 59 -6.11 -3.48 -8.03
CA SER A 59 -5.68 -3.42 -6.64
C SER A 59 -6.72 -2.81 -5.70
N PHE A 60 -7.45 -1.79 -6.16
CA PHE A 60 -8.29 -0.96 -5.28
C PHE A 60 -9.76 -0.90 -5.70
N GLY A 61 -10.11 -1.48 -6.85
CA GLY A 61 -11.42 -1.38 -7.45
C GLY A 61 -11.50 -0.29 -8.52
N ALA A 62 -12.46 -0.44 -9.43
CA ALA A 62 -12.73 0.54 -10.48
C ALA A 62 -13.75 1.59 -10.00
N PRO A 63 -13.61 2.86 -10.46
CA PRO A 63 -14.55 3.89 -10.11
C PRO A 63 -15.85 3.80 -10.91
N ARG A 64 -16.95 4.33 -10.36
CA ARG A 64 -18.21 4.44 -11.13
C ARG A 64 -18.13 5.54 -12.19
N ILE A 65 -17.44 6.64 -11.88
CA ILE A 65 -17.28 7.80 -12.75
C ILE A 65 -15.79 8.11 -12.89
N LEU A 66 -15.29 8.14 -14.13
CA LEU A 66 -13.93 8.59 -14.45
C LEU A 66 -14.00 9.95 -15.13
N GLN A 67 -13.15 10.87 -14.69
CA GLN A 67 -13.16 12.24 -15.21
C GLN A 67 -11.74 12.75 -15.47
N SER A 68 -11.57 13.59 -16.49
CA SER A 68 -10.32 14.28 -16.78
C SER A 68 -10.58 15.65 -17.41
N ASP A 69 -9.60 16.55 -17.26
CA ASP A 69 -9.63 17.90 -17.82
C ASP A 69 -9.15 17.91 -19.29
N ASN A 70 -8.59 16.81 -19.79
CA ASN A 70 -8.21 16.63 -21.20
C ASN A 70 -9.41 16.36 -22.14
N GLY A 71 -10.63 16.66 -21.67
CA GLY A 71 -11.86 16.56 -22.43
C GLY A 71 -12.52 15.17 -22.42
N LYS A 72 -13.83 15.16 -22.68
CA LYS A 72 -14.64 13.93 -22.68
C LYS A 72 -14.19 12.91 -23.72
N GLU A 73 -13.72 13.35 -24.88
CA GLU A 73 -13.26 12.45 -25.95
C GLU A 73 -12.05 11.63 -25.52
N PHE A 74 -11.10 12.24 -24.81
CA PHE A 74 -9.94 11.55 -24.28
C PHE A 74 -10.36 10.48 -23.26
N VAL A 75 -11.20 10.85 -22.30
CA VAL A 75 -11.72 9.90 -21.29
C VAL A 75 -12.48 8.74 -21.96
N ALA A 76 -13.28 9.01 -22.99
CA ALA A 76 -14.00 7.97 -23.73
C ALA A 76 -13.04 6.98 -24.41
N LYS A 77 -11.94 7.47 -25.00
CA LYS A 77 -10.90 6.60 -25.59
C LYS A 77 -10.23 5.75 -24.51
N VAL A 78 -9.91 6.32 -23.34
CA VAL A 78 -9.34 5.58 -22.21
C VAL A 78 -10.32 4.50 -21.71
N ILE A 79 -11.60 4.84 -21.51
CA ILE A 79 -12.61 3.85 -21.09
C ILE A 79 -12.75 2.73 -22.12
N LYS A 80 -12.72 3.06 -23.43
CA LYS A 80 -12.76 2.05 -24.49
C LYS A 80 -11.53 1.12 -24.41
N GLU A 81 -10.35 1.68 -24.21
CA GLU A 81 -9.12 0.90 -24.05
C GLU A 81 -9.17 0.00 -22.82
N LEU A 82 -9.62 0.51 -21.67
CA LEU A 82 -9.79 -0.28 -20.44
C LEU A 82 -10.70 -1.49 -20.65
N LYS A 83 -11.80 -1.32 -21.41
CA LYS A 83 -12.74 -2.39 -21.75
C LYS A 83 -12.16 -3.47 -22.65
N THR A 84 -11.06 -3.21 -23.36
CA THR A 84 -10.38 -4.26 -24.14
C THR A 84 -9.74 -5.31 -23.24
N SER A 85 -9.32 -4.92 -22.03
CA SER A 85 -8.68 -5.81 -21.06
C SER A 85 -9.65 -6.30 -19.99
N TRP A 86 -10.65 -5.50 -19.63
CA TRP A 86 -11.69 -5.86 -18.65
C TRP A 86 -13.07 -5.62 -19.27
N ILE A 87 -13.63 -6.64 -19.89
CA ILE A 87 -14.82 -6.51 -20.75
C ILE A 87 -16.08 -6.07 -19.99
N ASP A 88 -16.26 -6.55 -18.76
CA ASP A 88 -17.41 -6.23 -17.91
C ASP A 88 -17.29 -4.89 -17.16
N LEU A 89 -16.18 -4.17 -17.37
CA LEU A 89 -15.91 -2.91 -16.69
C LEU A 89 -16.92 -1.83 -17.09
N THR A 90 -17.69 -1.34 -16.13
CA THR A 90 -18.66 -0.26 -16.34
C THR A 90 -18.20 1.02 -15.66
N ILE A 91 -17.71 1.96 -16.48
CA ILE A 91 -17.30 3.30 -16.05
C ILE A 91 -18.07 4.34 -16.86
N ILE A 92 -18.61 5.35 -16.18
CA ILE A 92 -19.27 6.48 -16.81
C ILE A 92 -18.27 7.62 -16.98
N ASN A 93 -18.28 8.23 -18.17
CA ASN A 93 -17.49 9.43 -18.43
C ASN A 93 -18.08 10.62 -17.65
N GLY A 94 -17.26 11.22 -16.79
CA GLY A 94 -17.65 12.36 -15.97
C GLY A 94 -17.92 13.62 -16.82
N ARG A 95 -18.75 14.51 -16.28
CA ARG A 95 -19.04 15.80 -16.91
C ARG A 95 -17.83 16.72 -16.81
N SER A 96 -17.74 17.68 -17.74
CA SER A 96 -16.82 18.82 -17.61
C SER A 96 -17.10 19.53 -16.30
N GLN A 97 -16.04 19.88 -15.58
CA GLN A 97 -16.16 20.51 -14.27
C GLN A 97 -16.49 22.01 -14.38
N ASN A 98 -17.10 22.53 -13.31
CA ASN A 98 -17.21 23.96 -13.08
C ASN A 98 -15.88 24.50 -12.49
N SER A 99 -15.71 25.83 -12.49
CA SER A 99 -14.48 26.51 -12.07
C SER A 99 -13.96 26.10 -10.69
N GLN A 100 -14.85 25.86 -9.73
CA GLN A 100 -14.46 25.46 -8.36
C GLN A 100 -13.80 24.08 -8.30
N THR A 101 -14.31 23.12 -9.06
CA THR A 101 -13.73 21.77 -9.04
C THR A 101 -12.40 21.74 -9.80
N HIS A 102 -12.24 22.55 -10.85
CA HIS A 102 -10.96 22.78 -11.49
C HIS A 102 -9.92 23.37 -10.52
N ALA A 103 -10.28 24.43 -9.78
CA ALA A 103 -9.36 25.04 -8.81
C ALA A 103 -8.89 24.05 -7.74
N PHE A 104 -9.78 23.15 -7.29
CA PHE A 104 -9.42 22.07 -6.36
C PHE A 104 -8.38 21.13 -6.96
N VAL A 105 -8.51 20.80 -8.25
CA VAL A 105 -7.66 19.82 -8.93
C VAL A 105 -6.29 20.40 -9.22
N GLU A 106 -6.25 21.63 -9.70
CA GLU A 106 -5.03 22.40 -9.86
C GLU A 106 -4.26 22.49 -8.54
N HIS A 107 -4.95 22.77 -7.43
CA HIS A 107 -4.35 22.82 -6.11
C HIS A 107 -3.72 21.46 -5.70
N ASN A 108 -4.41 20.35 -5.90
CA ASN A 108 -3.85 19.04 -5.54
C ASN A 108 -2.68 18.63 -6.43
N ASN A 109 -2.74 18.93 -7.73
CA ASN A 109 -1.61 18.75 -8.63
C ASN A 109 -0.40 19.59 -8.22
N GLN A 110 -0.63 20.82 -7.73
CA GLN A 110 0.41 21.67 -7.18
C GLN A 110 1.01 21.08 -5.91
N ILE A 111 0.20 20.56 -4.98
CA ILE A 111 0.69 19.86 -3.79
C ILE A 111 1.62 18.71 -4.19
N LEU A 112 1.17 17.83 -5.11
CA LEU A 112 1.98 16.71 -5.57
C LEU A 112 3.30 17.17 -6.20
N LYS A 113 3.28 18.22 -7.03
CA LYS A 113 4.48 18.80 -7.63
C LYS A 113 5.44 19.36 -6.59
N LEU A 114 4.95 20.18 -5.66
CA LEU A 114 5.78 20.82 -4.63
C LEU A 114 6.43 19.78 -3.73
N THR A 115 5.66 18.79 -3.28
CA THR A 115 6.15 17.68 -2.47
C THR A 115 7.19 16.84 -3.22
N LEU A 116 6.98 16.59 -4.52
CA LEU A 116 7.96 15.90 -5.36
C LEU A 116 9.26 16.71 -5.53
N TYR A 117 9.17 18.02 -5.76
CA TYR A 117 10.36 18.88 -5.87
C TYR A 117 11.16 18.92 -4.57
N LYS A 118 10.48 18.98 -3.43
CA LYS A 118 11.11 18.88 -2.12
C LYS A 118 11.83 17.55 -1.94
N TRP A 119 11.21 16.44 -2.35
CA TRP A 119 11.84 15.12 -2.34
C TRP A 119 13.10 15.08 -3.22
N ILE A 120 13.04 15.64 -4.44
CA ILE A 120 14.18 15.72 -5.37
C ILE A 120 15.34 16.48 -4.73
N GLN A 121 15.07 17.62 -4.10
CA GLN A 121 16.06 18.46 -3.44
C GLN A 121 16.72 17.72 -2.26
N LEU A 122 15.93 17.11 -1.38
CA LEU A 122 16.44 16.42 -0.18
C LEU A 122 17.27 15.18 -0.52
N ASN A 123 16.92 14.47 -1.59
CA ASN A 123 17.65 13.28 -2.02
C ASN A 123 18.78 13.58 -2.99
N ASN A 124 18.92 14.84 -3.44
CA ASN A 124 19.87 15.28 -4.44
C ASN A 124 19.90 14.36 -5.69
N CYS A 125 18.71 13.94 -6.14
CA CYS A 125 18.56 12.92 -7.17
C CYS A 125 17.46 13.30 -8.15
N LYS A 126 17.74 13.19 -9.45
CA LYS A 126 16.79 13.46 -10.53
C LYS A 126 15.89 12.26 -10.86
N ASN A 127 16.11 11.11 -10.22
CA ASN A 127 15.35 9.87 -10.46
C ASN A 127 13.99 9.88 -9.74
N TRP A 128 13.21 10.96 -9.96
CA TRP A 128 11.96 11.21 -9.26
C TRP A 128 10.90 10.15 -9.54
N SER A 129 10.98 9.41 -10.64
CA SER A 129 10.04 8.33 -10.94
C SER A 129 10.09 7.22 -9.90
N LYS A 130 11.27 6.98 -9.30
CA LYS A 130 11.46 6.01 -8.19
C LYS A 130 10.93 6.55 -6.86
N GLY A 131 11.05 7.86 -6.64
CA GLY A 131 10.57 8.55 -5.43
C GLY A 131 9.07 8.82 -5.41
N LEU A 132 8.39 8.75 -6.57
CA LEU A 132 7.00 9.15 -6.71
C LEU A 132 6.06 8.39 -5.78
N ALA A 133 6.25 7.08 -5.61
CA ALA A 133 5.44 6.27 -4.70
C ALA A 133 5.55 6.73 -3.24
N GLN A 134 6.77 7.09 -2.79
CA GLN A 134 7.01 7.62 -1.45
C GLN A 134 6.35 8.99 -1.25
N VAL A 135 6.41 9.85 -2.28
CA VAL A 135 5.77 11.16 -2.28
C VAL A 135 4.26 11.04 -2.14
N VAL A 136 3.63 10.17 -2.95
CA VAL A 136 2.19 9.91 -2.89
C VAL A 136 1.78 9.32 -1.55
N TYR A 137 2.55 8.35 -1.03
CA TYR A 137 2.32 7.81 0.30
C TYR A 137 2.31 8.92 1.35
N SER A 138 3.30 9.81 1.30
CA SER A 138 3.41 10.92 2.27
C SER A 138 2.20 11.86 2.19
N ILE A 139 1.72 12.19 0.99
CA ILE A 139 0.50 13.00 0.80
C ILE A 139 -0.73 12.29 1.39
N ASN A 140 -0.89 10.99 1.15
CA ASN A 140 -2.03 10.23 1.67
C ASN A 140 -1.98 10.01 3.18
N SER A 141 -0.80 10.07 3.78
CA SER A 141 -0.55 9.91 5.22
C SER A 141 -0.47 11.23 5.99
N SER A 142 -0.57 12.37 5.31
CA SER A 142 -0.59 13.70 5.95
C SER A 142 -2.03 14.20 6.10
N SER A 143 -2.36 14.70 7.29
CA SER A 143 -3.64 15.35 7.54
C SER A 143 -3.56 16.82 7.14
N THR A 144 -4.55 17.33 6.41
CA THR A 144 -4.66 18.79 6.17
C THR A 144 -5.21 19.47 7.42
N GLN A 145 -4.82 20.71 7.69
CA GLN A 145 -5.23 21.44 8.89
C GLN A 145 -6.76 21.59 9.07
N SER A 146 -7.52 21.52 7.97
CA SER A 146 -8.98 21.53 7.95
C SER A 146 -9.63 20.16 8.18
N ILE A 147 -8.91 19.06 7.96
CA ILE A 147 -9.42 17.69 8.06
C ILE A 147 -8.44 16.85 8.89
N LYS A 148 -8.81 16.59 10.14
CA LYS A 148 -8.01 15.82 11.12
C LYS A 148 -7.86 14.32 10.79
N ILE A 149 -8.33 13.88 9.62
CA ILE A 149 -8.30 12.49 9.16
C ILE A 149 -7.54 12.46 7.84
N THR A 150 -6.55 11.59 7.74
CA THR A 150 -5.73 11.46 6.53
C THR A 150 -6.53 10.77 5.40
N PRO A 151 -6.19 11.03 4.12
CA PRO A 151 -6.79 10.27 3.02
C PRO A 151 -6.63 8.75 3.19
N TYR A 152 -5.50 8.29 3.70
CA TYR A 152 -5.25 6.88 4.00
C TYR A 152 -6.22 6.32 5.04
N GLU A 153 -6.36 6.99 6.18
CA GLU A 153 -7.32 6.62 7.24
C GLU A 153 -8.74 6.53 6.68
N LYS A 154 -9.10 7.46 5.80
CA LYS A 154 -10.44 7.51 5.22
C LYS A 154 -10.73 6.36 4.24
N VAL A 155 -9.71 5.77 3.63
CA VAL A 155 -9.85 4.61 2.72
C VAL A 155 -9.79 3.31 3.49
N PHE A 156 -8.80 3.14 4.35
CA PHE A 156 -8.50 1.85 4.95
C PHE A 156 -9.11 1.67 6.34
N GLY A 157 -9.38 2.77 7.05
CA GLY A 157 -9.82 2.76 8.45
C GLY A 157 -8.71 3.08 9.45
N PRO A 158 -7.64 2.26 9.58
CA PRO A 158 -6.59 2.53 10.54
C PRO A 158 -5.72 3.71 10.08
N LYS A 159 -5.05 4.33 11.04
CA LYS A 159 -3.97 5.27 10.76
C LYS A 159 -2.97 4.60 9.85
N SER A 160 -2.49 5.30 8.82
CA SER A 160 -1.38 4.77 8.03
C SER A 160 -0.25 4.47 9.00
N SER A 161 0.32 3.27 8.95
CA SER A 161 1.33 2.78 9.89
C SER A 161 2.68 3.49 9.77
N TYR A 162 2.68 4.80 9.49
CA TYR A 162 3.69 5.73 9.98
C TYR A 162 3.55 5.87 11.50
N ASP A 163 3.69 4.74 12.20
CA ASP A 163 4.08 4.76 13.60
C ASP A 163 5.57 5.11 13.58
N ILE A 164 5.86 6.40 13.40
CA ILE A 164 7.23 6.93 13.31
C ILE A 164 8.07 6.41 14.46
N ASP A 165 7.45 6.24 15.63
CA ASP A 165 8.07 5.68 16.82
C ASP A 165 8.49 4.22 16.60
N MET A 166 7.63 3.38 16.04
CA MET A 166 7.93 1.97 15.79
C MET A 166 9.04 1.79 14.74
N TRP A 167 8.94 2.46 13.59
CA TRP A 167 9.97 2.39 12.56
C TRP A 167 11.30 2.98 13.01
N GLN A 168 11.25 4.04 13.82
CA GLN A 168 12.47 4.62 14.39
C GLN A 168 13.15 3.63 15.34
N VAL A 169 12.40 2.98 16.23
CA VAL A 169 12.91 1.95 17.15
C VAL A 169 13.56 0.81 16.35
N LEU A 170 12.87 0.27 15.34
CA LEU A 170 13.40 -0.80 14.49
C LEU A 170 14.64 -0.37 13.69
N SER A 171 14.65 0.85 13.16
CA SER A 171 15.78 1.36 12.36
C SER A 171 17.04 1.62 13.20
N THR A 172 16.88 2.00 14.46
CA THR A 172 18.02 2.28 15.36
C THR A 172 18.70 1.02 15.88
N GLN A 173 17.98 -0.11 15.88
CA GLN A 173 18.43 -1.37 16.44
C GLN A 173 18.88 -2.39 15.37
N ASP A 174 18.83 -2.01 14.08
CA ASP A 174 19.18 -2.85 12.93
C ASP A 174 18.50 -4.23 12.98
N VAL A 175 17.26 -4.25 13.43
CA VAL A 175 16.47 -5.46 13.64
C VAL A 175 16.01 -5.98 12.28
N VAL A 176 16.58 -7.10 11.86
CA VAL A 176 16.26 -7.73 10.56
C VAL A 176 15.27 -8.89 10.73
N ASN A 177 15.35 -9.63 11.82
CA ASN A 177 14.48 -10.79 12.08
C ASN A 177 13.40 -10.47 13.12
N GLU A 178 12.25 -11.13 13.00
CA GLU A 178 11.15 -11.01 13.96
C GLU A 178 11.55 -11.45 15.38
N GLU A 179 12.46 -12.42 15.48
CA GLU A 179 13.00 -12.93 16.76
C GLU A 179 13.81 -11.87 17.51
N ASP A 180 14.36 -10.90 16.79
CA ASP A 180 15.18 -9.82 17.33
C ASP A 180 14.32 -8.57 17.65
N LEU A 181 12.99 -8.66 17.56
CA LEU A 181 12.10 -7.54 17.84
C LEU A 181 12.20 -7.09 19.30
N PRO A 182 12.34 -5.78 19.54
CA PRO A 182 12.33 -5.23 20.89
C PRO A 182 11.00 -5.51 21.59
N GLN A 183 11.04 -5.82 22.89
CA GLN A 183 9.84 -6.20 23.65
C GLN A 183 8.75 -5.11 23.62
N ASP A 184 9.14 -3.84 23.63
CA ASP A 184 8.24 -2.69 23.51
C ASP A 184 7.51 -2.64 22.16
N VAL A 185 8.15 -3.09 21.08
CA VAL A 185 7.50 -3.23 19.77
C VAL A 185 6.54 -4.42 19.77
N ILE A 186 6.96 -5.56 20.34
CA ILE A 186 6.11 -6.76 20.47
C ILE A 186 4.83 -6.44 21.26
N ASP A 187 4.96 -5.72 22.37
CA ASP A 187 3.82 -5.36 23.21
C ASP A 187 2.85 -4.41 22.50
N LYS A 188 3.37 -3.43 21.74
CA LYS A 188 2.54 -2.58 20.86
C LYS A 188 1.83 -3.37 19.77
N LEU A 189 2.50 -4.33 19.13
CA LEU A 189 1.89 -5.19 18.10
C LEU A 189 0.74 -6.02 18.66
N LYS A 190 0.91 -6.60 19.85
CA LYS A 190 -0.17 -7.32 20.56
C LYS A 190 -1.33 -6.41 20.92
N GLU A 191 -1.07 -5.16 21.29
CA GLU A 191 -2.12 -4.17 21.55
C GLU A 191 -2.97 -3.91 20.29
N TYR A 192 -2.33 -3.73 19.13
CA TYR A 192 -3.03 -3.58 17.85
C TYR A 192 -3.87 -4.83 17.49
N GLU A 193 -3.32 -6.03 17.65
CA GLU A 193 -4.07 -7.28 17.41
C GLU A 193 -5.32 -7.39 18.30
N ASN A 194 -5.20 -7.04 19.57
CA ASN A 194 -6.32 -7.07 20.52
C ASN A 194 -7.41 -6.06 20.16
N GLN A 195 -7.05 -4.85 19.73
CA GLN A 195 -8.02 -3.85 19.26
C GLN A 195 -8.79 -4.34 18.02
N THR A 196 -8.12 -5.06 17.11
CA THR A 196 -8.73 -5.58 15.87
C THR A 196 -9.73 -6.71 16.18
N ASN A 197 -9.38 -7.63 17.07
CA ASN A 197 -10.25 -8.73 17.52
C ASN A 197 -11.52 -8.23 18.25
N VAL A 198 -11.41 -7.15 19.02
CA VAL A 198 -12.57 -6.52 19.70
C VAL A 198 -13.56 -5.93 18.69
N VAL A 199 -13.07 -5.33 17.60
CA VAL A 199 -13.94 -4.81 16.53
C VAL A 199 -14.63 -5.96 15.79
N GLU A 200 -13.94 -7.03 15.41
CA GLU A 200 -14.56 -8.17 14.72
C GLU A 200 -15.64 -8.85 15.57
N THR A 201 -15.36 -9.10 16.84
CA THR A 201 -16.31 -9.73 17.78
C THR A 201 -17.54 -8.85 18.01
N THR A 202 -17.37 -7.54 18.14
CA THR A 202 -18.48 -6.58 18.29
C THR A 202 -19.32 -6.48 17.01
N THR A 203 -18.67 -6.51 15.84
CA THR A 203 -19.36 -6.44 14.55
C THR A 203 -20.18 -7.71 14.30
N LEU A 204 -19.61 -8.89 14.59
CA LEU A 204 -20.31 -10.18 14.53
C LEU A 204 -21.49 -10.23 15.51
N LEU A 205 -21.32 -9.71 16.73
CA LEU A 205 -22.39 -9.66 17.73
C LEU A 205 -23.53 -8.73 17.28
N ASN A 206 -23.20 -7.58 16.70
CA ASN A 206 -24.20 -6.64 16.17
C ASN A 206 -24.94 -7.21 14.96
N ILE A 207 -24.25 -7.88 14.04
CA ILE A 207 -24.89 -8.59 12.92
C ILE A 207 -25.82 -9.68 13.45
N LYS A 208 -25.37 -10.47 14.43
CA LYS A 208 -26.19 -11.51 15.07
C LYS A 208 -27.43 -10.92 15.73
N ASN A 209 -27.29 -9.80 16.44
CA ASN A 209 -28.39 -9.09 17.11
C ASN A 209 -29.39 -8.49 16.10
N SER A 210 -28.91 -7.94 14.97
CA SER A 210 -29.77 -7.47 13.88
C SER A 210 -30.47 -8.60 13.12
N LEU A 211 -29.83 -9.77 12.99
CA LEU A 211 -30.47 -10.96 12.42
C LEU A 211 -31.53 -11.54 13.36
N THR A 212 -31.31 -11.51 14.68
CA THR A 212 -32.33 -11.91 15.66
C THR A 212 -33.53 -10.98 15.69
N SER A 213 -33.35 -9.67 15.47
CA SER A 213 -34.47 -8.71 15.41
C SER A 213 -35.28 -8.78 14.11
N LEU A 214 -34.74 -9.40 13.05
CA LEU A 214 -35.45 -9.70 11.80
C LEU A 214 -36.28 -11.00 11.87
N SER A 215 -36.20 -11.78 12.96
CA SER A 215 -36.82 -13.12 13.07
C SER A 215 -38.29 -13.13 13.53
N LEU A 216 -39.04 -12.04 13.38
CA LEU A 216 -40.50 -12.02 13.62
C LEU A 216 -41.34 -12.60 12.45
N VAL A 217 -40.75 -13.47 11.62
CA VAL A 217 -41.46 -14.23 10.56
C VAL A 217 -41.50 -15.71 10.96
N PRO A 218 -42.63 -16.43 10.81
CA PRO A 218 -42.78 -17.79 11.33
C PRO A 218 -41.73 -18.73 10.74
N GLN A 219 -41.19 -19.57 11.61
CA GLN A 219 -40.21 -20.62 11.36
C GLN A 219 -40.49 -21.38 10.05
N ILE A 220 -39.71 -21.09 9.01
CA ILE A 220 -39.36 -22.11 8.02
C ILE A 220 -38.09 -22.74 8.56
N SER A 221 -38.19 -23.99 9.00
CA SER A 221 -37.05 -24.81 9.38
C SER A 221 -36.13 -25.02 8.18
N LEU A 222 -35.17 -24.12 7.97
CA LEU A 222 -33.97 -24.44 7.22
C LEU A 222 -33.00 -25.11 8.20
N ASP A 223 -32.94 -26.43 8.12
CA ASP A 223 -31.91 -27.24 8.75
C ASP A 223 -30.56 -26.91 8.10
N LEU A 224 -29.89 -25.87 8.60
CA LEU A 224 -28.48 -25.59 8.32
C LEU A 224 -27.66 -26.24 9.44
N THR A 225 -27.56 -27.56 9.40
CA THR A 225 -26.40 -28.26 9.95
C THR A 225 -25.16 -27.82 9.16
N LEU A 226 -24.57 -26.68 9.53
CA LEU A 226 -23.22 -26.32 9.10
C LEU A 226 -22.27 -27.39 9.67
N PRO A 227 -21.75 -28.32 8.84
CA PRO A 227 -21.18 -29.55 9.36
C PRO A 227 -19.83 -29.26 10.00
N THR A 228 -19.58 -29.97 11.10
CA THR A 228 -18.34 -30.22 11.86
C THR A 228 -17.10 -30.59 10.99
N VAL A 229 -17.22 -30.54 9.67
CA VAL A 229 -16.24 -30.91 8.64
C VAL A 229 -15.27 -29.77 8.30
N LEU A 230 -15.65 -28.48 8.43
CA LEU A 230 -14.75 -27.38 8.07
C LEU A 230 -13.65 -27.15 9.12
N SER A 231 -14.01 -27.17 10.41
CA SER A 231 -13.05 -26.96 11.50
C SER A 231 -12.08 -28.14 11.65
N SER A 232 -12.56 -29.36 11.43
CA SER A 232 -11.72 -30.58 11.45
C SER A 232 -10.78 -30.68 10.24
N LYS A 233 -11.19 -30.21 9.04
CA LYS A 233 -10.32 -30.17 7.84
C LYS A 233 -9.19 -29.14 7.98
N ILE A 234 -9.46 -27.98 8.57
CA ILE A 234 -8.44 -26.95 8.81
C ILE A 234 -7.43 -27.45 9.85
N HIS A 235 -7.91 -28.11 10.92
CA HIS A 235 -7.04 -28.68 11.95
C HIS A 235 -6.17 -29.84 11.44
N MET A 236 -6.74 -30.79 10.67
CA MET A 236 -5.96 -31.87 10.05
C MET A 236 -4.96 -31.36 9.00
N SER A 237 -5.32 -30.33 8.22
CA SER A 237 -4.40 -29.75 7.24
C SER A 237 -3.22 -29.03 7.90
N HIS A 238 -3.41 -28.44 9.08
CA HIS A 238 -2.32 -27.85 9.86
C HIS A 238 -1.42 -28.91 10.50
N GLN A 239 -1.99 -29.99 11.05
CA GLN A 239 -1.20 -31.08 11.65
C GLN A 239 -0.37 -31.85 10.61
N MET A 240 -0.92 -32.11 9.42
CA MET A 240 -0.20 -32.78 8.32
C MET A 240 0.97 -31.93 7.78
N LYS A 241 0.77 -30.61 7.63
CA LYS A 241 1.84 -29.69 7.20
C LYS A 241 2.98 -29.58 8.22
N ASN A 242 2.65 -29.61 9.51
CA ASN A 242 3.67 -29.55 10.57
C ASN A 242 4.47 -30.86 10.66
N LYS A 243 3.84 -32.03 10.46
CA LYS A 243 4.54 -33.32 10.47
C LYS A 243 5.47 -33.49 9.26
N GLN A 244 5.04 -33.07 8.06
CA GLN A 244 5.91 -33.08 6.87
C GLN A 244 7.08 -32.11 7.01
N ARG A 245 6.88 -30.95 7.64
CA ARG A 245 7.95 -29.98 7.92
C ARG A 245 8.97 -30.51 8.92
N SER A 246 8.55 -31.27 9.94
CA SER A 246 9.48 -31.88 10.91
C SER A 246 10.29 -33.04 10.32
N GLU A 247 9.73 -33.82 9.38
CA GLU A 247 10.45 -34.92 8.71
C GLU A 247 11.47 -34.41 7.66
N LEU A 248 11.18 -33.30 6.98
CA LEU A 248 12.12 -32.61 6.08
C LEU A 248 13.33 -32.01 6.84
N LEU A 249 13.08 -31.39 7.99
CA LEU A 249 14.14 -30.82 8.84
C LEU A 249 15.04 -31.91 9.46
N ALA A 250 14.50 -33.10 9.74
CA ALA A 250 15.27 -34.22 10.26
C ALA A 250 16.19 -34.86 9.18
N ASN A 251 15.76 -34.88 7.92
CA ASN A 251 16.56 -35.44 6.82
C ASN A 251 17.68 -34.47 6.35
N GLU A 252 17.45 -33.15 6.36
CA GLU A 252 18.48 -32.15 6.05
C GLU A 252 19.61 -32.09 7.11
N GLN A 253 19.32 -32.49 8.35
CA GLN A 253 20.31 -32.57 9.43
C GLN A 253 21.22 -33.82 9.34
N ILE A 254 20.83 -34.85 8.59
CA ILE A 254 21.63 -36.09 8.46
C ILE A 254 22.63 -35.99 7.29
N GLU A 255 22.30 -35.31 6.20
CA GLU A 255 23.19 -35.18 5.02
C GLU A 255 24.28 -34.09 5.14
N SER A 256 24.13 -33.12 6.06
CA SER A 256 25.04 -31.97 6.20
C SER A 256 26.23 -32.18 7.15
N ASN A 257 26.24 -33.25 7.96
CA ASN A 257 27.17 -33.39 9.08
C ASN A 257 28.55 -33.99 8.73
N ASP A 258 28.72 -34.67 7.58
CA ASP A 258 29.94 -35.45 7.32
C ASP A 258 30.98 -34.82 6.36
N THR A 259 30.69 -33.71 5.69
CA THR A 259 31.65 -33.11 4.72
C THR A 259 31.92 -31.60 4.83
N GLU A 260 31.26 -30.85 5.73
CA GLU A 260 31.35 -29.37 5.76
C GLU A 260 32.31 -28.75 6.80
N LYS A 261 32.73 -29.48 7.83
CA LYS A 261 33.41 -28.88 9.01
C LYS A 261 34.78 -28.26 8.73
N GLU A 262 35.56 -28.78 7.78
CA GLU A 262 36.91 -28.27 7.51
C GLU A 262 36.98 -27.20 6.39
N SER A 263 36.06 -27.21 5.43
CA SER A 263 36.00 -26.21 4.34
C SER A 263 35.31 -24.90 4.77
N ASN A 264 34.29 -24.98 5.63
CA ASN A 264 33.48 -23.82 6.02
C ASN A 264 34.18 -22.85 6.97
N SER A 265 35.16 -23.29 7.76
CA SER A 265 35.85 -22.40 8.70
C SER A 265 36.67 -21.31 7.99
N ARG A 266 37.26 -21.61 6.82
CA ARG A 266 38.04 -20.64 6.04
C ARG A 266 37.17 -19.78 5.11
N LYS A 267 36.07 -20.32 4.56
CA LYS A 267 35.10 -19.54 3.76
C LYS A 267 34.19 -18.66 4.63
N ALA A 268 33.79 -19.09 5.82
CA ALA A 268 32.94 -18.32 6.72
C ALA A 268 33.63 -17.07 7.28
N TYR A 269 34.94 -17.10 7.51
CA TYR A 269 35.68 -15.91 7.96
C TYR A 269 35.74 -14.83 6.87
N SER A 270 35.98 -15.23 5.61
CA SER A 270 36.01 -14.33 4.46
C SER A 270 34.61 -13.81 4.06
N MET A 271 33.58 -14.66 4.13
CA MET A 271 32.19 -14.25 3.88
C MET A 271 31.62 -13.39 5.01
N ARG A 272 31.89 -13.69 6.29
CA ARG A 272 31.42 -12.86 7.41
C ARG A 272 31.98 -11.44 7.35
N ASN A 273 33.25 -11.27 7.00
CA ASN A 273 33.81 -9.91 6.89
C ASN A 273 33.22 -9.13 5.70
N ASN A 274 32.97 -9.79 4.56
CA ASN A 274 32.33 -9.14 3.41
C ASN A 274 30.82 -8.89 3.62
N GLN A 275 30.11 -9.80 4.27
CA GLN A 275 28.70 -9.61 4.65
C GLN A 275 28.56 -8.55 5.73
N ARG A 276 29.49 -8.49 6.70
CA ARG A 276 29.50 -7.45 7.74
C ARG A 276 29.79 -6.06 7.17
N LEU A 277 30.76 -5.95 6.26
CA LEU A 277 31.02 -4.67 5.58
C LEU A 277 29.82 -4.24 4.72
N ARG A 278 29.18 -5.18 4.00
CA ARG A 278 27.95 -4.91 3.24
C ARG A 278 26.76 -4.56 4.13
N SER A 279 26.56 -5.28 5.23
CA SER A 279 25.48 -4.99 6.18
C SER A 279 25.70 -3.67 6.89
N GLU A 280 26.95 -3.32 7.25
CA GLU A 280 27.29 -2.01 7.83
C GLU A 280 27.07 -0.88 6.81
N THR A 281 27.38 -1.08 5.51
CA THR A 281 27.07 -0.09 4.47
C THR A 281 25.57 0.00 4.15
N GLU A 282 24.87 -1.11 4.09
CA GLU A 282 23.42 -1.17 3.86
C GLU A 282 22.63 -0.62 5.04
N ALA A 283 23.02 -0.92 6.28
CA ALA A 283 22.44 -0.35 7.50
C ALA A 283 22.69 1.15 7.59
N MET A 284 23.88 1.62 7.20
CA MET A 284 24.19 3.05 7.15
C MET A 284 23.40 3.77 6.05
N ASP A 285 23.22 3.16 4.88
CA ASP A 285 22.40 3.71 3.79
C ASP A 285 20.90 3.67 4.12
N MET A 286 20.43 2.62 4.82
CA MET A 286 19.07 2.55 5.37
C MET A 286 18.85 3.61 6.46
N THR A 287 19.83 3.83 7.35
CA THR A 287 19.76 4.87 8.38
C THR A 287 19.73 6.27 7.77
N ILE A 288 20.53 6.52 6.74
CA ILE A 288 20.54 7.79 5.98
C ILE A 288 19.20 7.97 5.25
N THR A 289 18.72 6.92 4.59
CA THR A 289 17.43 6.90 3.89
C THR A 289 16.26 7.14 4.87
N PHE A 290 16.30 6.54 6.06
CA PHE A 290 15.31 6.73 7.11
C PHE A 290 15.33 8.16 7.66
N LYS A 291 16.51 8.70 7.98
CA LYS A 291 16.64 10.11 8.42
C LYS A 291 16.09 11.08 7.37
N ARG A 292 16.39 10.84 6.08
CA ARG A 292 15.83 11.64 4.97
C ARG A 292 14.31 11.49 4.85
N ARG A 293 13.78 10.27 5.03
CA ARG A 293 12.32 10.00 5.06
C ARG A 293 11.62 10.72 6.20
N LYS A 294 12.20 10.71 7.40
CA LYS A 294 11.65 11.40 8.58
C LYS A 294 11.63 12.91 8.38
N LEU A 295 12.77 13.49 7.99
CA LEU A 295 12.87 14.92 7.67
C LEU A 295 11.86 15.35 6.60
N PHE A 296 11.65 14.51 5.59
CA PHE A 296 10.67 14.79 4.55
C PHE A 296 9.23 14.79 5.09
N HIS A 297 8.87 13.82 5.93
CA HIS A 297 7.54 13.73 6.54
C HIS A 297 7.28 14.89 7.50
N ASP A 298 8.22 15.20 8.39
CA ASP A 298 8.11 16.31 9.34
C ASP A 298 7.92 17.65 8.60
N ALA A 299 8.62 17.81 7.48
CA ALA A 299 8.54 19.02 6.68
C ALA A 299 7.26 19.11 5.82
N LEU A 300 6.41 18.07 5.77
CA LEU A 300 5.08 18.13 5.16
C LEU A 300 3.99 18.55 6.14
N HIS A 301 4.17 18.36 7.45
CA HIS A 301 3.23 18.81 8.49
C HIS A 301 3.27 20.31 8.79
N GLN A 302 4.19 21.06 8.15
CA GLN A 302 4.33 22.51 8.32
C GLN A 302 3.54 23.34 7.27
N TYR A 303 2.72 22.68 6.44
CA TYR A 303 1.85 23.29 5.42
C TYR A 303 0.39 22.88 5.66
#